data_AF-A0A850CCL5-F1
#
_entry.id   AF-A0A850CCL5-F1
#
_cell.length_a   1.000
_cell.length_b   1.000
_cell.length_c   1.000
_cell.angle_alpha   90.00
_cell.angle_beta   90.00
_cell.angle_gamma   90.00
#
_symmetry.space_group_name_H-M   'P 1'
#
loop_
_entity.id
_entity.type
_entity.pdbx_description
1 polymer ?
#
loop_
_entity_poly.entity_id
_entity_poly.type
_entity_poly.pdbx_seq_one_letter_code
_entity_poly.pdbx_strand_id
1 'polypeptide(L)'
;VLGVSRLAAAEDAFRAAGPVEQATVVVPADGETADLLRLRLTDLAACLRPAFPAGRRVRVVLDDGTLAAAIGFANTGDGTEAALRISDGIITARAIGAGAGRAVAPDGL
;
A
#
# COMPACT_ATOMS: atom_id res chain seq x y z
N VAL A 1 1.35 4.27 1.56
CA VAL A 1 0.08 4.98 1.82
C VAL A 1 -0.48 5.44 0.50
N LEU A 2 -1.66 4.95 0.13
CA LEU A 2 -2.31 5.28 -1.13
C LEU A 2 -3.70 5.83 -0.84
N GLY A 3 -4.05 6.96 -1.45
CA GLY A 3 -5.44 7.40 -1.51
C GLY A 3 -6.25 6.53 -2.48
N VAL A 4 -7.58 6.60 -2.39
CA VAL A 4 -8.48 5.73 -3.16
C VAL A 4 -8.23 5.82 -4.67
N SER A 5 -7.99 7.03 -5.20
CA SER A 5 -7.72 7.24 -6.62
C SER A 5 -6.35 6.74 -7.09
N ARG A 6 -5.47 6.35 -6.16
CA ARG A 6 -4.10 5.88 -6.41
C ARG A 6 -3.88 4.41 -6.06
N LEU A 7 -4.93 3.63 -5.77
CA LEU A 7 -4.79 2.21 -5.41
C LEU A 7 -4.07 1.36 -6.46
N ALA A 8 -4.15 1.75 -7.74
CA ALA A 8 -3.41 1.07 -8.82
C ALA A 8 -1.88 1.10 -8.61
N ALA A 9 -1.33 2.14 -7.97
CA ALA A 9 0.09 2.25 -7.66
C ALA A 9 0.60 1.17 -6.69
N ALA A 10 -0.31 0.43 -6.04
CA ALA A 10 0.05 -0.75 -5.26
C ALA A 10 0.75 -1.80 -6.15
N GLU A 11 0.30 -1.99 -7.39
CA GLU A 11 0.89 -2.99 -8.29
C GLU A 11 2.35 -2.66 -8.62
N ASP A 12 2.65 -1.41 -8.97
CA ASP A 12 4.02 -0.93 -9.20
C ASP A 12 4.89 -1.10 -7.94
N ALA A 13 4.36 -0.77 -6.76
CA ALA A 13 5.06 -0.95 -5.50
C ALA A 13 5.36 -2.43 -5.20
N PHE A 14 4.39 -3.32 -5.44
CA PHE A 14 4.61 -4.76 -5.31
C PHE A 14 5.63 -5.25 -6.33
N ARG A 15 5.55 -4.84 -7.60
CA ARG A 15 6.50 -5.25 -8.64
C ARG A 15 7.93 -4.79 -8.33
N ALA A 16 8.08 -3.65 -7.66
CA ALA A 16 9.38 -3.13 -7.25
C ALA A 16 9.93 -3.76 -5.96
N ALA A 17 9.07 -4.22 -5.05
CA ALA A 17 9.48 -4.84 -3.78
C ALA A 17 10.15 -6.20 -4.00
N GLY A 18 11.22 -6.47 -3.25
CA GLY A 18 11.98 -7.71 -3.34
C GLY A 18 11.13 -8.97 -3.08
N PRO A 19 11.55 -10.16 -3.56
CA PRO A 19 10.73 -11.38 -3.54
C PRO A 19 10.29 -11.82 -2.13
N VAL A 20 11.09 -11.51 -1.11
CA VAL A 20 10.83 -11.88 0.30
C VAL A 20 10.25 -10.70 1.10
N GLU A 21 10.16 -9.51 0.51
CA GLU A 21 9.66 -8.32 1.20
C GLU A 21 8.15 -8.30 1.31
N GLN A 22 7.67 -7.93 2.50
CA GLN A 22 6.26 -7.67 2.73
C GLN A 22 5.94 -6.21 2.40
N ALA A 23 5.20 -5.98 1.32
CA ALA A 23 4.59 -4.69 1.04
C ALA A 23 3.21 -4.59 1.71
N THR A 24 3.01 -3.55 2.51
CA THR A 24 1.73 -3.22 3.16
C THR A 24 1.16 -1.96 2.54
N VAL A 25 -0.06 -2.05 2.01
CA VAL A 25 -0.80 -0.91 1.48
C VAL A 25 -1.68 -0.34 2.59
N VAL A 26 -1.39 0.88 3.02
CA VAL A 26 -2.24 1.64 3.95
C VAL A 26 -3.12 2.56 3.13
N VAL A 27 -4.44 2.48 3.34
CA VAL A 27 -5.46 3.27 2.63
C VAL A 27 -6.24 4.08 3.65
N PRO A 28 -5.92 5.39 3.81
CA PRO A 28 -6.71 6.29 4.62
C PRO A 28 -8.10 6.45 4.01
N ALA A 29 -9.15 6.16 4.79
CA ALA A 29 -10.54 6.27 4.37
C ALA A 29 -11.45 6.49 5.58
N ASP A 30 -12.55 7.21 5.39
CA ASP A 30 -13.59 7.40 6.39
C ASP A 30 -14.61 6.25 6.38
N GLY A 31 -15.51 6.22 7.37
CA GLY A 31 -16.37 5.06 7.66
C GLY A 31 -17.04 4.43 6.43
N GLU A 32 -17.81 5.21 5.67
CA GLU A 32 -18.51 4.69 4.49
C GLU A 32 -17.54 4.23 3.39
N THR A 33 -16.52 5.05 3.09
CA THR A 33 -15.52 4.73 2.07
C THR A 33 -14.73 3.47 2.43
N ALA A 34 -14.37 3.32 3.70
CA ALA A 34 -13.66 2.15 4.23
C ALA A 34 -14.52 0.88 4.11
N ASP A 35 -15.82 0.95 4.42
CA ASP A 35 -16.73 -0.19 4.25
C ASP A 35 -16.87 -0.60 2.78
N LEU A 36 -17.00 0.37 1.87
CA LEU A 36 -17.03 0.11 0.43
C LEU A 36 -15.71 -0.50 -0.08
N LEU A 37 -14.58 0.03 0.37
CA LEU A 37 -13.26 -0.52 0.04
C LEU A 37 -13.13 -1.95 0.55
N ARG A 38 -13.56 -2.22 1.78
CA ARG A 38 -13.53 -3.56 2.37
C ARG A 38 -14.35 -4.54 1.54
N LEU A 39 -15.56 -4.17 1.15
CA LEU A 39 -16.42 -4.97 0.28
C LEU A 39 -15.69 -5.28 -1.04
N ARG A 40 -15.22 -4.25 -1.75
CA ARG A 40 -14.59 -4.41 -3.07
C ARG A 40 -13.29 -5.20 -3.04
N LEU A 41 -12.44 -4.96 -2.05
CA LEU A 41 -11.17 -5.68 -1.90
C LEU A 41 -11.40 -7.14 -1.51
N THR A 42 -12.42 -7.41 -0.69
CA THR A 42 -12.77 -8.79 -0.30
C THR A 42 -13.31 -9.57 -1.50
N ASP A 43 -14.22 -8.97 -2.28
CA ASP A 43 -14.76 -9.57 -3.50
C ASP A 43 -13.65 -9.87 -4.52
N LEU A 44 -12.77 -8.89 -4.76
CA LEU A 44 -11.62 -9.06 -5.65
C LEU A 44 -10.71 -10.20 -5.18
N ALA A 45 -10.36 -10.22 -3.88
CA ALA A 45 -9.52 -11.26 -3.31
C ALA A 45 -10.18 -12.64 -3.38
N ALA A 46 -11.50 -12.73 -3.22
CA ALA A 46 -12.25 -13.97 -3.36
C ALA A 46 -12.23 -14.50 -4.81
N CYS A 47 -12.32 -13.62 -5.80
CA CYS A 47 -12.21 -13.98 -7.21
C CYS A 47 -10.80 -14.39 -7.63
N LEU A 48 -9.77 -13.72 -7.11
CA LEU A 48 -8.37 -13.98 -7.50
C LEU A 48 -7.76 -15.21 -6.82
N ARG A 49 -8.17 -15.53 -5.58
CA ARG A 49 -7.55 -16.60 -4.80
C ARG A 49 -7.62 -17.99 -5.47
N PRO A 50 -8.74 -18.41 -6.11
CA PRO A 50 -8.79 -19.67 -6.84
C PRO A 50 -7.91 -19.70 -8.09
N ALA A 51 -7.77 -18.56 -8.78
CA ALA A 51 -6.95 -18.46 -9.99
C ALA A 51 -5.44 -18.41 -9.69
N PHE A 52 -5.05 -17.88 -8.53
CA PHE A 52 -3.66 -17.66 -8.14
C PHE A 52 -3.34 -18.22 -6.74
N PRO A 53 -3.36 -19.55 -6.55
CA PRO A 53 -3.23 -20.17 -5.23
C PRO A 53 -1.86 -19.99 -4.57
N ALA A 54 -0.80 -19.75 -5.34
CA ALA A 54 0.59 -19.62 -4.87
C ALA A 54 1.13 -18.18 -4.88
N GLY A 55 0.25 -17.16 -4.91
CA GLY A 55 0.64 -15.76 -5.03
C GLY A 55 1.23 -15.15 -3.75
N ARG A 56 2.06 -14.10 -3.92
CA ARG A 56 2.56 -13.29 -2.80
C ARG A 56 1.40 -12.59 -2.12
N ARG A 57 1.30 -12.71 -0.79
CA ARG A 57 0.19 -12.11 -0.03
C ARG A 57 0.33 -10.59 -0.01
N VAL A 58 -0.74 -9.92 -0.41
CA VAL A 58 -0.89 -8.47 -0.29
C VAL A 58 -1.57 -8.16 1.04
N ARG A 59 -0.94 -7.33 1.88
CA ARG A 59 -1.57 -6.82 3.10
C ARG A 59 -2.14 -5.43 2.81
N VAL A 60 -3.45 -5.28 2.96
CA VAL A 60 -4.11 -3.97 2.91
C VAL A 60 -4.61 -3.63 4.31
N VAL A 61 -4.37 -2.40 4.74
CA VAL A 61 -4.85 -1.83 5.99
C VAL A 61 -5.70 -0.62 5.64
N LEU A 62 -6.98 -0.69 5.98
CA LEU A 62 -7.85 0.49 5.97
C LEU A 62 -7.55 1.27 7.25
N ASP A 63 -7.24 2.54 7.09
CA ASP A 63 -6.74 3.42 8.14
C ASP A 63 -7.69 4.61 8.30
N ASP A 64 -7.95 5.03 9.53
CA ASP A 64 -8.71 6.25 9.83
C ASP A 64 -7.84 7.53 9.72
N GLY A 65 -6.59 7.37 9.29
CA GLY A 65 -5.58 8.41 9.15
C GLY A 65 -4.55 8.41 10.28
N THR A 66 -4.80 7.66 11.36
CA THR A 66 -3.87 7.61 12.51
C THR A 66 -2.56 6.91 12.16
N LEU A 67 -2.60 5.79 11.43
CA LEU A 67 -1.41 5.07 11.03
C LEU A 67 -0.59 5.90 10.02
N ALA A 68 -1.24 6.49 9.01
CA ALA A 68 -0.57 7.33 8.03
C ALA A 68 0.13 8.53 8.68
N ALA A 69 -0.55 9.20 9.62
CA ALA A 69 0.04 10.31 10.37
C ALA A 69 1.22 9.85 11.24
N ALA A 70 1.10 8.71 11.95
CA ALA A 70 2.15 8.17 12.81
C ALA A 70 3.43 7.83 12.05
N ILE A 71 3.32 7.39 10.79
CA ILE A 71 4.47 7.14 9.92
C ILE A 71 4.90 8.38 9.12
N GLY A 72 4.40 9.57 9.48
CA GLY A 72 4.83 10.87 8.99
C GLY A 72 4.25 11.30 7.65
N PHE A 73 3.09 10.77 7.27
CA PHE A 73 2.28 11.26 6.15
C PHE A 73 0.96 11.84 6.69
N ALA A 74 1.01 13.09 7.13
CA ALA A 74 -0.19 13.84 7.49
C ALA A 74 -0.91 14.38 6.24
N ASN A 75 -2.19 14.72 6.38
CA ASN A 75 -3.01 15.36 5.32
C ASN A 75 -3.14 14.52 4.05
N THR A 76 -3.32 13.21 4.20
CA THR A 76 -3.58 12.32 3.07
C THR A 76 -4.98 12.57 2.49
N GLY A 77 -5.07 12.67 1.16
CA GLY A 77 -6.33 12.64 0.42
C GLY A 77 -6.34 11.59 -0.69
N ASP A 78 -7.37 11.58 -1.53
CA ASP A 78 -7.57 10.54 -2.56
C ASP A 78 -6.42 10.42 -3.56
N GLY A 79 -5.73 11.52 -3.84
CA GLY A 79 -4.59 11.58 -4.76
C GLY A 79 -3.25 11.18 -4.13
N THR A 80 -3.23 10.81 -2.85
CA THR A 80 -2.00 10.50 -2.11
C THR A 80 -1.32 9.29 -2.72
N GLU A 81 -0.05 9.43 -3.00
CA GLU A 81 0.86 8.32 -3.23
C GLU A 81 2.12 8.59 -2.44
N ALA A 82 2.37 7.76 -1.43
CA ALA A 82 3.52 7.92 -0.55
C ALA A 82 4.02 6.55 -0.10
N ALA A 83 5.32 6.43 0.09
CA ALA A 83 5.94 5.17 0.44
C ALA A 83 7.11 5.36 1.42
N LEU A 84 7.31 4.34 2.23
CA LEU A 84 8.45 4.20 3.13
C LEU A 84 9.03 2.81 2.94
N ARG A 85 10.35 2.72 3.07
CA ARG A 85 11.05 1.46 3.24
C ARG A 85 11.49 1.34 4.69
N ILE A 86 11.25 0.16 5.27
CA ILE A 86 11.68 -0.18 6.62
C ILE A 86 12.62 -1.38 6.51
N SER A 87 13.83 -1.26 7.05
CA SER A 87 14.78 -2.36 7.22
C SER A 87 15.24 -2.36 8.68
N ASP A 88 15.22 -3.52 9.31
CA ASP A 88 15.70 -3.69 10.69
C ASP A 88 15.05 -2.72 11.69
N GLY A 89 13.76 -2.42 11.49
CA GLY A 89 12.99 -1.49 12.31
C GLY A 89 13.26 -0.01 12.06
N ILE A 90 14.11 0.33 11.07
CA ILE A 90 14.51 1.69 10.75
C ILE A 90 13.93 2.09 9.39
N ILE A 91 13.42 3.32 9.29
CA ILE A 91 13.01 3.91 8.01
C ILE A 91 14.27 4.25 7.21
N THR A 92 14.51 3.55 6.10
CA THR A 92 15.71 3.72 5.26
C THR A 92 15.46 4.58 4.02
N ALA A 93 14.20 4.72 3.58
CA ALA A 93 13.82 5.57 2.45
C ALA A 93 12.39 6.08 2.60
N ARG A 94 12.12 7.25 2.02
CA ARG A 94 10.80 7.89 1.94
C ARG A 94 10.61 8.53 0.58
N ALA A 95 9.42 8.40 0.01
CA ALA A 95 9.02 9.13 -1.20
C ALA A 95 7.54 9.54 -1.14
N ILE A 96 7.21 10.63 -1.85
CA ILE A 96 5.85 11.16 -2.03
C ILE A 96 5.69 11.54 -3.50
N GLY A 97 4.52 11.28 -4.06
CA GLY A 97 4.17 11.55 -5.46
C GLY A 97 4.08 10.27 -6.28
N ALA A 98 3.83 10.44 -7.58
CA ALA A 98 3.72 9.32 -8.52
C ALA A 98 5.03 8.51 -8.57
N GLY A 99 4.91 7.19 -8.46
CA GLY A 99 6.05 6.27 -8.41
C GLY A 99 6.70 6.13 -7.03
N ALA A 100 6.09 6.62 -5.95
CA ALA A 100 6.72 6.60 -4.62
C ALA A 100 7.11 5.19 -4.17
N GLY A 101 6.27 4.18 -4.46
CA GLY A 101 6.57 2.78 -4.14
C GLY A 101 7.82 2.24 -4.85
N ARG A 102 8.01 2.65 -6.12
CA ARG A 102 9.20 2.32 -6.91
C ARG A 102 10.43 3.06 -6.39
N ALA A 103 10.28 4.33 -6.02
CA ALA A 103 11.38 5.18 -5.56
C ALA A 103 11.99 4.74 -4.22
N VAL A 104 11.21 4.06 -3.36
CA VAL A 104 11.73 3.49 -2.10
C VAL A 104 12.11 2.02 -2.22
N ALA A 105 11.98 1.42 -3.41
CA ALA A 105 12.39 0.03 -3.63
C ALA A 105 13.92 -0.10 -3.43
N PRO A 106 14.41 -1.30 -3.09
CA PRO A 106 15.85 -1.50 -3.01
C PRO A 106 16.47 -1.32 -4.39
N ASP A 107 17.65 -0.72 -4.46
CA ASP A 107 18.47 -0.80 -5.66
C ASP A 107 18.76 -2.29 -5.92
N GLY A 108 18.50 -2.74 -7.15
CA GLY A 108 18.64 -4.15 -7.52
C GLY A 108 20.04 -4.65 -7.20
N LEU A 109 20.11 -5.67 -6.33
CA LEU A 109 21.27 -6.54 -6.19
C LEU A 109 21.29 -7.55 -7.35
#